data_AF-A0AAD2UUR4-F1
#
_entry.id   AF-A0AAD2UUR4-F1
#
_cell.length_a   1.000
_cell.length_b   1.000
_cell.length_c   1.000
_cell.angle_alpha   90.00
_cell.angle_beta   90.00
_cell.angle_gamma   90.00
#
_symmetry.space_group_name_H-M   'P 1'
#
loop_
_entity.id
_entity.type
_entity.pdbx_description
1 polymer ?
#
loop_
_entity_poly.entity_id
_entity_poly.type
_entity_poly.pdbx_seq_one_letter_code
_entity_poly.pdbx_strand_id
1 'polypeptide(L)'
;MKITEYGIDLGIVFDNGNVLYDYHEQDCCEHNYADWEQLEKHALNYNFDEETFKIIPNDYGFRFGDKNRTFFIPCYSEQDGYYSDEVTISYVDKDDNVLLEINTKGE
;
A
#
# COMPACT_ATOMS: atom_id res chain seq x y z
N MET A 1 -13.07 -4.41 -8.21
CA MET A 1 -12.06 -5.41 -7.82
C MET A 1 -12.12 -5.64 -6.31
N LYS A 2 -11.75 -6.83 -5.86
CA LYS A 2 -11.77 -7.24 -4.44
C LYS A 2 -10.43 -7.79 -4.02
N ILE A 3 -10.10 -7.64 -2.74
CA ILE A 3 -8.91 -8.24 -2.14
C ILE A 3 -9.12 -9.76 -2.04
N THR A 4 -8.16 -10.53 -2.55
CA THR A 4 -8.14 -12.01 -2.45
C THR A 4 -7.09 -12.50 -1.45
N GLU A 5 -5.97 -11.79 -1.35
CA GLU A 5 -4.85 -12.13 -0.47
C GLU A 5 -4.14 -10.85 -0.02
N TYR A 6 -3.52 -10.90 1.16
CA TYR A 6 -2.65 -9.84 1.66
C TYR A 6 -1.63 -10.40 2.65
N GLY A 7 -0.48 -9.74 2.79
CA GLY A 7 0.56 -10.15 3.73
C GLY A 7 1.83 -9.32 3.61
N ILE A 8 2.71 -9.42 4.61
CA ILE A 8 3.91 -8.58 4.69
C ILE A 8 4.86 -8.75 3.50
N ASP A 9 4.98 -9.97 2.98
CA ASP A 9 5.83 -10.28 1.82
C ASP A 9 5.13 -10.08 0.46
N LEU A 10 3.84 -9.72 0.47
CA LEU A 10 2.97 -9.70 -0.72
C LEU A 10 2.35 -8.34 -1.02
N GLY A 11 2.09 -7.54 0.01
CA GLY A 11 1.17 -6.41 -0.10
C GLY A 11 -0.29 -6.87 -0.15
N ILE A 12 -1.05 -6.38 -1.13
CA ILE A 12 -2.46 -6.72 -1.39
C ILE A 12 -2.60 -7.23 -2.83
N VAL A 13 -3.23 -8.39 -2.99
CA VAL A 13 -3.58 -8.96 -4.28
C VAL A 13 -5.08 -8.79 -4.53
N PHE A 14 -5.44 -8.33 -5.73
CA PHE A 14 -6.83 -8.15 -6.16
C PHE A 14 -7.29 -9.28 -7.10
N ASP A 15 -8.60 -9.51 -7.16
CA ASP A 15 -9.24 -10.53 -8.00
C ASP A 15 -9.11 -10.30 -9.52
N ASN A 16 -8.77 -9.09 -9.95
CA ASN A 16 -8.42 -8.76 -11.34
C ASN A 16 -6.96 -9.07 -11.69
N GLY A 17 -6.16 -9.51 -10.71
CA GLY A 17 -4.74 -9.84 -10.86
C GLY A 17 -3.78 -8.69 -10.57
N ASN A 18 -4.29 -7.49 -10.29
CA ASN A 18 -3.45 -6.35 -9.93
C ASN A 18 -2.93 -6.50 -8.49
N VAL A 19 -1.78 -5.88 -8.21
CA VAL A 19 -1.10 -5.98 -6.92
C VAL A 19 -0.72 -4.60 -6.42
N LEU A 20 -0.89 -4.36 -5.12
CA LEU A 20 -0.44 -3.16 -4.42
C LEU A 20 0.59 -3.58 -3.37
N TYR A 21 1.83 -3.12 -3.46
CA TYR A 21 2.91 -3.51 -2.56
C TYR A 21 3.83 -2.33 -2.26
N ASP A 22 4.65 -2.49 -1.22
CA ASP A 22 5.65 -1.51 -0.82
C ASP A 22 7.06 -1.92 -1.22
N TYR A 23 7.90 -0.91 -1.44
CA TYR A 23 9.31 -1.06 -1.68
C TYR A 23 10.07 0.04 -0.95
N HIS A 24 11.16 -0.35 -0.29
CA HIS A 24 12.15 0.58 0.27
C HIS A 24 13.53 0.18 -0.21
N GLU A 25 14.29 1.13 -0.76
CA GLU A 25 15.71 0.91 -1.05
C GLU A 25 16.47 0.97 0.28
N GLN A 26 16.69 -0.20 0.87
CA GLN A 26 17.33 -0.31 2.19
C GLN A 26 18.78 0.16 2.13
N ASP A 27 19.08 1.29 2.77
CA ASP A 27 20.44 1.64 3.16
C ASP A 27 20.86 0.82 4.39
N CYS A 28 22.17 0.74 4.66
CA CYS A 28 22.82 -0.33 5.44
C CYS A 28 22.29 -0.65 6.85
N CYS A 29 21.34 0.12 7.38
CA CYS A 29 20.63 -0.17 8.61
C CYS A 29 19.17 0.29 8.59
N GLU A 30 18.56 0.62 7.45
CA GLU A 30 17.19 1.17 7.36
C GLU A 30 16.20 0.13 6.82
N HIS A 31 15.04 0.05 7.45
CA HIS A 31 13.97 -0.87 7.11
C HIS A 31 12.65 -0.18 7.38
N ASN A 32 12.17 0.44 6.32
CA ASN A 32 10.87 1.07 6.28
C ASN A 32 9.92 0.17 5.49
N TYR A 33 8.72 -0.04 6.01
CA TYR A 33 7.76 -0.96 5.41
C TYR A 33 6.33 -0.54 5.70
N ALA A 34 5.42 -0.96 4.82
CA ALA A 34 3.99 -0.87 5.06
C ALA A 34 3.52 -2.03 5.95
N ASP A 35 2.83 -1.74 7.05
CA ASP A 35 2.28 -2.78 7.94
C ASP A 35 0.93 -3.28 7.43
N TRP A 36 1.00 -4.20 6.47
CA TRP A 36 -0.15 -4.84 5.85
C TRP A 36 -1.02 -5.63 6.82
N GLU A 37 -0.52 -6.02 7.99
CA GLU A 37 -1.32 -6.72 9.00
C GLU A 37 -2.38 -5.82 9.63
N GLN A 38 -2.20 -4.49 9.56
CA GLN A 38 -3.17 -3.48 10.02
C GLN A 38 -4.34 -3.28 9.06
N LEU A 39 -4.39 -4.02 7.94
CA LEU A 39 -5.47 -3.94 6.97
C LEU A 39 -6.83 -4.12 7.67
N GLU A 40 -7.66 -3.09 7.61
CA GLU A 40 -9.01 -3.15 8.17
C GLU A 40 -9.82 -4.30 7.54
N LYS A 41 -10.41 -5.17 8.36
CA LYS A 41 -11.25 -6.30 7.89
C LYS A 41 -12.41 -5.87 6.98
N HIS A 42 -12.84 -4.61 7.06
CA HIS A 42 -13.85 -4.06 6.16
C HIS A 42 -13.37 -3.94 4.72
N ALA A 43 -12.06 -3.74 4.49
CA ALA A 43 -11.47 -3.69 3.15
C ALA A 43 -11.62 -5.04 2.42
N LEU A 44 -11.49 -6.16 3.14
CA LEU A 44 -11.64 -7.52 2.58
C LEU A 44 -13.04 -7.79 2.03
N ASN A 45 -14.06 -7.09 2.54
CA ASN A 45 -15.45 -7.24 2.11
C ASN A 45 -15.89 -6.14 1.12
N TYR A 46 -14.98 -5.25 0.75
CA TYR A 46 -15.28 -4.10 -0.10
C TYR A 46 -14.98 -4.42 -1.57
N ASN A 47 -15.85 -3.98 -2.47
CA ASN A 47 -15.63 -4.07 -3.91
C ASN A 47 -15.22 -2.69 -4.44
N PHE A 48 -13.94 -2.52 -4.73
CA PHE A 48 -13.33 -1.28 -5.20
C PHE A 48 -13.73 -0.98 -6.64
N ASP A 49 -14.07 0.28 -6.91
CA ASP A 49 -14.24 0.80 -8.28
C ASP A 49 -12.86 1.04 -8.91
N GLU A 50 -12.49 0.16 -9.84
CA GLU A 50 -11.17 0.16 -10.49
C GLU A 50 -10.89 1.45 -11.27
N GLU A 51 -11.91 2.04 -11.92
CA GLU A 51 -11.75 3.27 -12.71
C GLU A 51 -11.36 4.47 -11.84
N THR A 52 -11.65 4.42 -10.54
CA THR A 52 -11.37 5.51 -9.60
C THR A 52 -10.42 5.09 -8.48
N PHE A 53 -9.73 3.97 -8.67
CA PHE A 53 -8.74 3.49 -7.73
C PHE A 53 -7.59 4.49 -7.59
N LYS A 54 -7.14 4.70 -6.36
CA LYS A 54 -6.11 5.68 -6.03
C LYS A 54 -5.35 5.30 -4.77
N ILE A 55 -4.13 5.80 -4.70
CA ILE A 55 -3.26 5.80 -3.53
C ILE A 55 -3.04 7.25 -3.11
N ILE A 56 -3.11 7.53 -1.81
CA ILE A 56 -2.97 8.87 -1.25
C ILE A 56 -1.91 8.80 -0.14
N PRO A 57 -0.76 9.48 -0.28
CA PRO A 57 0.24 9.53 0.79
C PRO A 57 -0.32 10.26 2.02
N ASN A 58 0.20 9.93 3.20
CA ASN A 58 -0.01 10.72 4.41
C ASN A 58 1.20 10.63 5.35
N ASP A 59 1.22 11.49 6.37
CA ASP A 59 2.33 11.60 7.34
C ASP A 59 2.63 10.31 8.15
N TYR A 60 1.80 9.27 8.01
CA TYR A 60 1.89 8.04 8.80
C TYR A 60 1.89 6.76 7.93
N GLY A 61 2.03 6.90 6.60
CA GLY A 61 1.87 5.83 5.62
C GLY A 61 1.03 6.27 4.42
N PHE A 62 -0.02 5.51 4.10
CA PHE A 62 -0.88 5.85 2.96
C PHE A 62 -2.32 5.36 3.10
N ARG A 63 -3.19 5.91 2.27
CA ARG A 63 -4.54 5.41 2.07
C ARG A 63 -4.70 4.88 0.66
N PHE A 64 -5.42 3.78 0.52
CA PHE A 64 -5.80 3.23 -0.78
C PHE A 64 -7.31 3.02 -0.86
N GLY A 65 -7.85 3.00 -2.06
CA GLY A 65 -9.25 2.69 -2.31
C GLY A 65 -9.77 3.42 -3.53
N ASP A 66 -11.04 3.80 -3.51
CA ASP A 66 -11.71 4.44 -4.64
C ASP A 66 -12.33 5.79 -4.26
N LYS A 67 -13.14 6.38 -5.16
CA LYS A 67 -13.84 7.65 -4.89
C LYS A 67 -14.80 7.60 -3.69
N ASN A 68 -15.33 6.42 -3.35
CA ASN A 68 -16.36 6.26 -2.32
C ASN A 68 -15.76 5.97 -0.95
N ARG A 69 -14.69 5.16 -0.91
CA ARG A 69 -14.07 4.74 0.35
C ARG A 69 -12.58 4.50 0.19
N THR A 70 -11.84 4.88 1.22
CA THR A 70 -10.41 4.58 1.38
C THR A 70 -10.15 3.91 2.71
N PHE A 71 -9.09 3.09 2.75
CA PHE A 71 -8.58 2.38 3.91
C PHE A 71 -7.15 2.82 4.16
N PHE A 72 -6.74 2.84 5.43
CA PHE A 72 -5.42 3.30 5.83
C PHE A 72 -4.50 2.12 6.10
N ILE A 73 -3.25 2.25 5.67
CA ILE A 73 -2.14 1.34 6.00
C ILE A 73 -1.02 2.21 6.57
N PRO A 74 -0.58 1.96 7.82
CA PRO A 74 0.54 2.67 8.38
C PRO A 74 1.86 2.16 7.80
N CYS A 75 2.84 3.05 7.72
CA CYS A 75 4.22 2.70 7.40
C CYS A 75 5.10 2.94 8.63
N TYR A 76 6.02 2.03 8.91
CA TYR A 76 6.93 2.11 10.07
C TYR A 76 8.38 2.09 9.63
N SER A 77 9.26 2.64 10.47
CA SER A 77 10.71 2.43 10.42
C SER A 77 11.11 1.55 11.61
N GLU A 78 11.75 0.40 11.34
CA GLU A 78 12.17 -0.53 12.40
C GLU A 78 13.27 0.07 13.30
N GLN A 79 14.04 1.02 12.78
CA GLN A 79 15.25 1.58 13.37
C GLN A 79 14.96 2.46 14.57
N ASP A 80 13.93 3.29 14.46
CA ASP A 80 13.56 4.27 15.47
C ASP A 80 12.21 3.94 16.14
N GLY A 81 11.46 2.97 15.58
CA GLY A 81 10.15 2.55 16.09
C GLY A 81 9.05 3.58 15.83
N TYR A 82 9.27 4.54 14.93
CA TYR A 82 8.32 5.58 14.55
C TYR A 82 7.69 5.28 13.17
N TYR A 83 6.70 6.09 12.80
CA TYR A 83 6.16 6.03 11.44
C TYR A 83 7.21 6.47 10.44
N SER A 84 7.32 5.73 9.33
CA SER A 84 8.16 6.12 8.20
C SER A 84 7.32 6.83 7.15
N ASP A 85 7.85 7.93 6.64
CA ASP A 85 7.39 8.57 5.42
C ASP A 85 8.26 8.18 4.21
N GLU A 86 9.30 7.38 4.35
CA GLU A 86 10.18 6.98 3.24
C GLU A 86 9.89 5.55 2.79
N VAL A 87 8.70 5.32 2.22
CA VAL A 87 8.29 4.04 1.61
C VAL A 87 7.66 4.33 0.24
N THR A 88 8.11 3.62 -0.79
CA THR A 88 7.48 3.67 -2.11
C THR A 88 6.33 2.66 -2.15
N ILE A 89 5.15 3.09 -2.58
CA ILE A 89 3.97 2.23 -2.74
C ILE A 89 3.63 2.16 -4.23
N SER A 90 3.66 0.94 -4.77
CA SER A 90 3.43 0.68 -6.19
C SER A 90 2.16 -0.16 -6.38
N TYR A 91 1.33 0.24 -7.33
CA TYR A 91 0.19 -0.52 -7.83
C TYR A 91 0.48 -0.94 -9.26
N VAL A 92 0.53 -2.25 -9.49
CA VAL A 92 0.90 -2.86 -10.77
C VAL A 92 -0.24 -3.71 -11.32
N ASP A 93 -0.30 -3.84 -12.64
CA ASP A 93 -1.17 -4.82 -13.27
C ASP A 93 -0.59 -6.25 -13.16
N LYS A 94 -1.37 -7.23 -13.59
CA LYS A 94 -0.98 -8.66 -13.61
C LYS A 94 0.27 -9.00 -14.45
N ASP A 95 0.71 -8.06 -15.29
CA ASP A 95 1.86 -8.18 -16.18
C ASP A 95 3.04 -7.34 -15.65
N ASP A 96 2.99 -6.94 -14.37
CA ASP A 96 3.97 -6.12 -13.63
C ASP A 96 4.18 -4.70 -14.18
N ASN A 97 3.23 -4.16 -14.96
CA ASN A 97 3.30 -2.76 -15.39
C ASN A 97 2.82 -1.84 -14.27
N VAL A 98 3.63 -0.84 -13.91
CA VAL A 98 3.26 0.18 -12.93
C VAL A 98 2.10 1.02 -13.43
N LEU A 99 0.97 0.95 -12.71
CA LEU A 99 -0.24 1.74 -12.96
C LEU A 99 -0.25 3.02 -12.14
N LEU A 100 0.17 2.94 -10.87
CA LEU A 100 0.32 4.06 -9.95
C LEU A 100 1.54 3.82 -9.06
N GLU A 101 2.23 4.90 -8.71
CA GLU A 101 3.33 4.86 -7.76
C GLU A 101 3.34 6.17 -6.97
N ILE A 102 3.53 6.06 -5.66
CA ILE A 102 3.74 7.20 -4.78
C ILE A 102 4.93 6.92 -3.86
N ASN A 103 5.53 7.99 -3.36
CA ASN A 103 6.33 7.92 -2.15
C ASN A 103 5.49 8.46 -0.98
N THR A 104 5.57 7.82 0.18
CA THR A 104 4.82 8.29 1.37
C THR A 104 5.34 9.62 1.90
N LYS A 105 6.51 10.06 1.46
CA LYS A 105 7.11 11.34 1.83
C LYS A 105 6.36 12.41 1.08
N GLY A 106 5.51 13.13 1.81
CA GLY A 106 4.79 14.27 1.26
C GLY A 106 5.77 15.29 0.67
N GLU A 107 5.43 15.84 -0.50
CA GLU A 107 6.10 17.04 -1.04
C GLU A 107 5.92 18.27 -0.15
#